data_AF-A0A317PM38-F1
#
_entry.id   AF-A0A317PM38-F1
#
_cell.length_a   1.000
_cell.length_b   1.000
_cell.length_c   1.000
_cell.angle_alpha   90.00
_cell.angle_beta   90.00
_cell.angle_gamma   90.00
#
_symmetry.space_group_name_H-M   'P 1'
#
loop_
_entity.id
_entity.type
_entity.pdbx_description
1 polymer ?
#
loop_
_entity_poly.entity_id
_entity_poly.type
_entity_poly.pdbx_seq_one_letter_code
_entity_poly.pdbx_strand_id
1 'polypeptide(L)'
;MKPDTGDNIFVLKGFDAVTDTVRAECRVCISDLDQLRAILAPESATDPNLKGLYVGLSEIDMQQIGALCIPPIVPDAILTGISRPSFALEAIPYLIHTNFELPLMLEGRKPLAAFRDGYPSDWFDELLEPFEPFVATGQILRRIIDTPMPDLKQREPNLDGLRDVLFALPEQEWRIDVYIKNILNRTRDWDDDLERLQGSLLGYEDWENDWWIEQRSKGRLANQK
;
A
#
# COMPACT_ATOMS: atom_id res chain seq x y z
N MET A 1 -34.90 -3.83 -13.79
CA MET A 1 -33.55 -4.30 -14.13
C MET A 1 -32.66 -3.07 -14.12
N LYS A 2 -31.98 -2.79 -13.00
CA LYS A 2 -31.04 -1.66 -12.94
C LYS A 2 -29.79 -2.08 -13.72
N PRO A 3 -29.25 -1.24 -14.62
CA PRO A 3 -27.95 -1.53 -15.21
C PRO A 3 -26.91 -1.56 -14.09
N ASP A 4 -26.09 -2.60 -14.13
CA ASP A 4 -24.98 -2.85 -13.22
C ASP A 4 -23.93 -1.74 -13.42
N THR A 5 -23.98 -0.69 -12.61
CA THR A 5 -22.95 0.34 -12.50
C THR A 5 -21.78 -0.22 -11.69
N GLY A 6 -21.13 -1.25 -12.21
CA GLY A 6 -19.79 -1.64 -11.78
C GLY A 6 -18.82 -0.76 -12.55
N ASP A 7 -18.34 0.31 -11.91
CA ASP A 7 -17.48 1.30 -12.56
C ASP A 7 -16.26 0.61 -13.22
N ASN A 8 -16.02 0.90 -14.49
CA ASN A 8 -14.86 0.41 -15.24
C ASN A 8 -13.59 1.15 -14.80
N ILE A 9 -13.26 1.01 -13.52
CA ILE A 9 -12.08 1.59 -12.90
C ILE A 9 -10.87 0.72 -13.23
N PHE A 10 -9.77 1.40 -13.55
CA PHE A 10 -8.45 0.83 -13.74
C PHE A 10 -7.44 1.61 -12.91
N VAL A 11 -6.30 0.99 -12.64
CA VAL A 11 -5.16 1.63 -11.97
C VAL A 11 -4.00 1.66 -12.94
N LEU A 12 -3.57 2.86 -13.32
CA LEU A 12 -2.30 3.09 -13.99
C LEU A 12 -1.19 3.01 -12.95
N LYS A 13 -0.11 2.30 -13.25
CA LYS A 13 0.98 2.00 -12.33
C LYS A 13 2.32 2.38 -12.93
N GLY A 14 3.16 3.01 -12.14
CA GLY A 14 4.56 3.26 -12.45
C GLY A 14 5.43 2.37 -11.59
N PHE A 15 6.48 1.80 -12.18
CA PHE A 15 7.37 0.85 -11.52
C PHE A 15 8.74 1.48 -11.27
N ASP A 16 9.38 1.12 -10.17
CA ASP A 16 10.78 1.41 -9.94
C ASP A 16 11.65 0.49 -10.81
N ALA A 17 12.63 1.08 -11.50
CA ALA A 17 13.44 0.35 -12.47
C ALA A 17 14.45 -0.63 -11.84
N VAL A 18 14.71 -0.50 -10.54
CA VAL A 18 15.67 -1.34 -9.82
C VAL A 18 14.96 -2.47 -9.09
N THR A 19 13.84 -2.18 -8.43
CA THR A 19 13.13 -3.14 -7.57
C THR A 19 11.93 -3.80 -8.25
N ASP A 20 11.49 -3.31 -9.41
CA ASP A 20 10.26 -3.70 -10.10
C ASP A 20 8.98 -3.55 -9.24
N THR A 21 9.07 -2.75 -8.17
CA THR A 21 7.93 -2.44 -7.30
C THR A 21 7.17 -1.25 -7.85
N VAL A 22 5.85 -1.23 -7.64
CA VAL A 22 5.04 -0.05 -7.95
C VAL A 22 5.56 1.12 -7.10
N ARG A 23 5.74 2.31 -7.69
CA ARG A 23 6.16 3.55 -7.03
C ARG A 23 5.19 4.72 -7.25
N ALA A 24 4.28 4.58 -8.21
CA ALA A 24 3.25 5.56 -8.50
C ALA A 24 1.98 4.86 -8.97
N GLU A 25 0.81 5.37 -8.58
CA GLU A 25 -0.48 4.88 -9.06
C GLU A 25 -1.42 6.04 -9.38
N CYS A 26 -2.23 5.87 -10.42
CA CYS A 26 -3.30 6.79 -10.79
C CYS A 26 -4.56 6.00 -11.14
N ARG A 27 -5.68 6.28 -10.48
CA ARG A 27 -6.96 5.63 -10.81
C ARG A 27 -7.66 6.37 -11.93
N VAL A 28 -8.18 5.61 -12.88
CA VAL A 28 -8.88 6.14 -14.06
C VAL A 28 -10.15 5.34 -14.32
N CYS A 29 -11.14 5.98 -14.92
CA CYS A 29 -12.35 5.31 -15.41
C CYS A 29 -12.25 5.19 -16.93
N ILE A 30 -12.48 4.00 -17.48
CA ILE A 30 -12.43 3.74 -18.93
C ILE A 30 -13.69 2.99 -19.35
N SER A 31 -14.59 3.62 -20.12
CA SER A 31 -15.82 2.95 -20.56
C SER A 31 -15.63 2.04 -21.77
N ASP A 32 -14.68 2.36 -22.67
CA ASP A 32 -14.45 1.62 -23.90
C ASP A 32 -13.44 0.48 -23.69
N LEU A 33 -13.95 -0.65 -23.20
CA LEU A 33 -13.13 -1.84 -22.93
C LEU A 33 -12.66 -2.53 -24.22
N ASP A 34 -13.35 -2.34 -25.34
CA ASP A 34 -12.98 -2.96 -26.61
C ASP A 34 -11.73 -2.28 -27.16
N GLN A 35 -11.69 -0.95 -27.13
CA GLN A 35 -10.51 -0.19 -27.51
C GLN A 35 -9.35 -0.41 -26.53
N LEU A 36 -9.62 -0.50 -25.22
CA LEU A 36 -8.58 -0.83 -24.25
C LEU A 36 -7.97 -2.21 -24.52
N ARG A 37 -8.78 -3.23 -24.83
CA ARG A 37 -8.26 -4.57 -25.25
C ARG A 37 -7.46 -4.52 -26.54
N ALA A 38 -7.80 -3.63 -27.47
CA ALA A 38 -7.04 -3.48 -28.71
C ALA A 38 -5.64 -2.89 -28.45
N ILE A 39 -5.52 -1.96 -27.50
CA ILE A 39 -4.23 -1.38 -27.08
C ILE A 39 -3.38 -2.43 -26.35
N LEU A 40 -4.01 -3.21 -25.45
CA LEU A 40 -3.33 -4.22 -24.64
C LEU A 40 -3.10 -5.56 -25.37
N ALA A 41 -3.35 -5.62 -26.67
CA ALA A 41 -3.11 -6.81 -27.47
C ALA A 41 -1.63 -6.88 -27.89
N PRO A 42 -1.03 -8.09 -27.92
CA PRO A 42 -1.66 -9.40 -27.76
C PRO A 42 -1.85 -9.87 -26.30
N GLU A 43 -1.30 -9.18 -25.30
CA GLU A 43 -1.22 -9.62 -23.91
C GLU A 43 -2.60 -9.86 -23.28
N SER A 44 -3.62 -9.09 -23.66
CA SER A 44 -5.00 -9.28 -23.18
C SER A 44 -5.80 -10.36 -23.91
N ALA A 45 -5.24 -11.05 -24.92
CA ALA A 45 -5.99 -11.98 -25.77
C ALA A 45 -6.64 -13.14 -24.99
N THR A 46 -5.99 -13.60 -23.91
CA THR A 46 -6.51 -14.66 -23.03
C THR A 46 -7.31 -14.13 -21.83
N ASP A 47 -7.45 -12.82 -21.69
CA ASP A 47 -8.11 -12.15 -20.57
C ASP A 47 -9.17 -11.15 -21.06
N PRO A 48 -10.34 -11.64 -21.52
CA PRO A 48 -11.38 -10.79 -22.10
C PRO A 48 -11.99 -9.80 -21.09
N ASN A 49 -11.73 -9.99 -19.79
CA ASN A 49 -12.25 -9.15 -18.72
C ASN A 49 -11.21 -8.15 -18.18
N LEU A 50 -9.99 -8.14 -18.72
CA LEU A 50 -8.90 -7.26 -18.30
C LEU A 50 -8.58 -7.34 -16.80
N LYS A 51 -8.59 -8.53 -16.22
CA LYS A 51 -8.25 -8.78 -14.81
C LYS A 51 -6.74 -8.88 -14.54
N GLY A 52 -5.92 -9.01 -15.58
CA GLY A 52 -4.47 -9.07 -15.48
C GLY A 52 -3.83 -7.74 -15.13
N LEU A 53 -2.54 -7.81 -14.80
CA LEU A 53 -1.63 -6.68 -14.80
C LEU A 53 -0.89 -6.66 -16.14
N TYR A 54 -0.97 -5.54 -16.83
CA TYR A 54 -0.31 -5.30 -18.11
C TYR A 54 0.82 -4.30 -17.89
N VAL A 55 2.07 -4.75 -17.98
CA VAL A 55 3.28 -3.93 -17.74
C VAL A 55 4.04 -3.70 -19.05
N GLY A 56 5.00 -2.76 -19.03
CA GLY A 56 5.82 -2.46 -20.19
C GLY A 56 5.10 -1.66 -21.27
N LEU A 57 4.01 -0.97 -20.91
CA LEU A 57 3.27 -0.10 -21.80
C LEU A 57 4.18 1.03 -22.30
N SER A 58 4.19 1.21 -23.61
CA SER A 58 4.95 2.28 -24.24
C SER A 58 4.30 3.64 -23.97
N GLU A 59 5.02 4.72 -24.24
CA GLU A 59 4.47 6.08 -24.18
C GLU A 59 3.23 6.23 -25.09
N ILE A 60 3.23 5.54 -26.24
CA ILE A 60 2.09 5.55 -27.17
C ILE A 60 0.88 4.85 -26.55
N ASP A 61 1.08 3.68 -25.95
CA ASP A 61 0.00 2.92 -25.31
C ASP A 61 -0.62 3.76 -24.17
N MET A 62 0.23 4.39 -23.35
CA MET A 62 -0.21 5.24 -22.25
C MET A 62 -0.95 6.49 -22.71
N GLN A 63 -0.52 7.12 -23.82
CA GLN A 63 -1.27 8.24 -24.42
C GLN A 63 -2.65 7.79 -24.93
N GLN A 64 -2.73 6.63 -25.58
CA GLN A 64 -3.99 6.08 -26.07
C GLN A 64 -4.93 5.72 -24.91
N ILE A 65 -4.41 5.10 -23.86
CA ILE A 65 -5.15 4.79 -22.63
C ILE A 65 -5.62 6.09 -21.94
N GLY A 66 -4.76 7.10 -21.84
CA GLY A 66 -5.09 8.41 -21.30
C GLY A 66 -6.27 9.08 -22.02
N ALA A 67 -6.33 8.94 -23.35
CA ALA A 67 -7.44 9.43 -24.16
C ALA A 67 -8.77 8.69 -23.91
N LEU A 68 -8.71 7.41 -23.48
CA LEU A 68 -9.89 6.62 -23.10
C LEU A 68 -10.39 6.89 -21.69
N CYS A 69 -9.61 7.58 -20.87
CA CYS A 69 -9.99 7.90 -19.51
C CYS A 69 -11.17 8.88 -19.49
N ILE A 70 -11.95 8.84 -18.40
CA ILE A 70 -13.08 9.74 -18.16
C ILE A 70 -12.84 10.48 -16.83
N PRO A 71 -12.56 11.80 -16.86
CA PRO A 71 -12.23 12.58 -18.06
C PRO A 71 -10.89 12.13 -18.68
N PRO A 72 -10.63 12.46 -19.97
CA PRO A 72 -9.34 12.16 -20.58
C PRO A 72 -8.19 12.82 -19.82
N ILE A 73 -7.08 12.10 -19.72
CA ILE A 73 -5.86 12.57 -19.05
C ILE A 73 -4.65 12.42 -19.95
N VAL A 74 -3.58 13.14 -19.61
CA VAL A 74 -2.24 12.87 -20.11
C VAL A 74 -1.47 12.20 -18.97
N PRO A 75 -1.31 10.86 -18.98
CA PRO A 75 -0.61 10.16 -17.91
C PRO A 75 0.85 10.62 -17.84
N ASP A 76 1.41 10.64 -16.63
CA ASP A 76 2.84 10.85 -16.46
C ASP A 76 3.63 9.68 -17.09
N ALA A 77 4.76 9.98 -17.73
CA ALA A 77 5.62 9.00 -18.39
C ALA A 77 6.19 7.94 -17.42
N ILE A 78 6.17 8.19 -16.10
CA ILE A 78 6.55 7.18 -15.12
C ILE A 78 5.57 5.99 -15.06
N LEU A 79 4.34 6.16 -15.55
CA LEU A 79 3.30 5.13 -15.56
C LEU A 79 3.49 4.23 -16.78
N THR A 80 3.74 2.95 -16.56
CA THR A 80 4.07 1.96 -17.60
C THR A 80 3.30 0.66 -17.45
N GLY A 81 2.26 0.63 -16.62
CA GLY A 81 1.33 -0.48 -16.56
C GLY A 81 -0.09 -0.08 -16.22
N ILE A 82 -1.01 -1.00 -16.47
CA ILE A 82 -2.43 -0.88 -16.11
C ILE A 82 -2.93 -2.21 -15.58
N SER A 83 -3.80 -2.17 -14.58
CA SER A 83 -4.56 -3.34 -14.16
C SER A 83 -5.99 -2.96 -13.80
N ARG A 84 -6.88 -3.96 -13.80
CA ARG A 84 -8.07 -3.81 -13.00
C ARG A 84 -7.71 -3.87 -11.52
N PRO A 85 -8.57 -3.29 -10.70
CA PRO A 85 -8.55 -3.60 -9.30
C PRO A 85 -8.99 -5.08 -9.04
N SER A 86 -8.13 -5.85 -8.35
CA SER A 86 -8.20 -7.21 -7.78
C SER A 86 -8.84 -7.48 -6.36
N PHE A 87 -9.02 -6.52 -5.44
CA PHE A 87 -9.51 -6.67 -4.05
C PHE A 87 -10.39 -5.51 -3.52
N ALA A 88 -11.13 -5.74 -2.42
CA ALA A 88 -11.92 -4.72 -1.70
C ALA A 88 -11.11 -3.46 -1.27
N LEU A 89 -9.78 -3.57 -1.25
CA LEU A 89 -8.83 -2.47 -1.06
C LEU A 89 -8.80 -1.47 -2.23
N GLU A 90 -9.59 -1.68 -3.28
CA GLU A 90 -9.54 -0.82 -4.47
C GLU A 90 -10.74 0.10 -4.64
N ALA A 91 -11.70 -0.01 -3.73
CA ALA A 91 -12.61 1.09 -3.45
C ALA A 91 -11.91 2.21 -2.66
N ILE A 92 -10.71 1.98 -2.11
CA ILE A 92 -9.97 2.98 -1.33
C ILE A 92 -9.60 4.12 -2.26
N PRO A 93 -10.03 5.37 -2.03
CA PRO A 93 -9.82 6.50 -2.95
C PRO A 93 -8.41 7.11 -2.89
N TYR A 94 -7.48 6.50 -2.13
CA TYR A 94 -6.11 6.99 -1.92
C TYR A 94 -5.08 5.87 -2.08
N LEU A 95 -3.79 6.23 -1.98
CA LEU A 95 -2.65 5.32 -2.01
C LEU A 95 -2.45 4.71 -0.61
N ILE A 96 -2.55 3.39 -0.49
CA ILE A 96 -2.15 2.70 0.74
C ILE A 96 -0.63 2.70 0.80
N HIS A 97 -0.07 3.04 1.97
CA HIS A 97 1.38 3.13 2.15
C HIS A 97 2.12 1.78 2.14
N THR A 98 1.41 0.65 2.16
CA THR A 98 1.98 -0.71 2.23
C THR A 98 2.81 -1.03 0.99
N ASN A 99 4.06 -1.44 1.18
CA ASN A 99 5.10 -1.63 0.15
C ASN A 99 5.59 -0.34 -0.53
N PHE A 100 5.10 0.82 -0.10
CA PHE A 100 5.53 2.14 -0.57
C PHE A 100 6.23 2.93 0.55
N GLU A 101 6.54 2.29 1.67
CA GLU A 101 6.97 3.00 2.88
C GLU A 101 8.26 3.77 2.65
N LEU A 102 9.31 3.12 2.11
CA LEU A 102 10.59 3.78 1.86
C LEU A 102 10.47 4.97 0.88
N PRO A 103 9.92 4.83 -0.34
CA PRO A 103 9.83 5.96 -1.27
C PRO A 103 8.97 7.10 -0.69
N LEU A 104 7.86 6.80 -0.02
CA LEU A 104 7.01 7.84 0.59
C LEU A 104 7.69 8.54 1.78
N MET A 105 8.56 7.84 2.51
CA MET A 105 9.39 8.46 3.55
C MET A 105 10.40 9.41 2.92
N LEU A 106 11.10 8.99 1.86
CA LEU A 106 12.08 9.84 1.16
C LEU A 106 11.43 11.07 0.51
N GLU A 107 10.17 10.97 0.08
CA GLU A 107 9.37 12.11 -0.39
C GLU A 107 8.86 13.03 0.74
N GLY A 108 8.96 12.62 1.99
CA GLY A 108 8.45 13.36 3.14
C GLY A 108 6.95 13.20 3.41
N ARG A 109 6.24 12.42 2.60
CA ARG A 109 4.78 12.20 2.71
C ARG A 109 4.42 11.19 3.80
N LYS A 110 5.32 10.25 4.09
CA LYS A 110 5.16 9.28 5.17
C LYS A 110 6.14 9.60 6.30
N PRO A 111 5.67 10.12 7.46
CA PRO A 111 6.56 10.49 8.56
C PRO A 111 6.95 9.32 9.46
N LEU A 112 6.19 8.21 9.43
CA LEU A 112 6.43 6.99 10.21
C LEU A 112 6.12 5.74 9.36
N ALA A 113 7.01 4.75 9.38
CA ALA A 113 6.76 3.39 8.93
C ALA A 113 6.89 2.40 10.10
N ALA A 114 6.05 1.37 10.12
CA ALA A 114 6.02 0.39 11.19
C ALA A 114 5.87 -1.01 10.59
N PHE A 115 6.80 -1.88 10.94
CA PHE A 115 6.87 -3.27 10.48
C PHE A 115 6.87 -4.20 11.69
N ARG A 116 6.30 -5.39 11.53
CA ARG A 116 6.27 -6.41 12.58
C ARG A 116 6.34 -7.79 11.94
N ASP A 117 7.22 -8.63 12.47
CA ASP A 117 7.20 -10.07 12.17
C ASP A 117 7.87 -10.89 13.29
N GLY A 118 7.90 -12.22 13.16
CA GLY A 118 8.72 -13.10 13.97
C GLY A 118 10.22 -12.81 13.81
N TYR A 119 11.01 -13.03 14.87
CA TYR A 119 12.47 -13.01 14.81
C TYR A 119 13.06 -14.27 15.48
N PRO A 120 14.23 -14.75 15.05
CA PRO A 120 14.97 -14.32 13.85
C PRO A 120 14.23 -14.66 12.54
N SER A 121 14.43 -13.85 11.49
CA SER A 121 13.75 -14.02 10.20
C SER A 121 14.55 -13.37 9.07
N ASP A 122 15.19 -14.18 8.22
CA ASP A 122 16.03 -13.71 7.11
C ASP A 122 15.22 -12.87 6.11
N TRP A 123 13.99 -13.31 5.79
CA TRP A 123 13.13 -12.57 4.85
C TRP A 123 12.77 -11.18 5.41
N PHE A 124 12.58 -11.07 6.72
CA PHE A 124 12.22 -9.80 7.35
C PHE A 124 13.41 -8.85 7.37
N ASP A 125 14.62 -9.37 7.58
CA ASP A 125 15.84 -8.58 7.45
C ASP A 125 16.06 -8.13 5.99
N GLU A 126 15.82 -9.01 5.00
CA GLU A 126 15.86 -8.68 3.56
C GLU A 126 14.82 -7.61 3.17
N LEU A 127 13.59 -7.68 3.71
CA LEU A 127 12.55 -6.67 3.49
C LEU A 127 13.01 -5.28 3.95
N LEU A 128 13.77 -5.22 5.04
CA LEU A 128 14.19 -3.98 5.68
C LEU A 128 15.54 -3.45 5.18
N GLU A 129 16.35 -4.28 4.52
CA GLU A 129 17.65 -3.94 3.97
C GLU A 129 17.65 -2.63 3.13
N PRO A 130 16.63 -2.36 2.28
CA PRO A 130 16.60 -1.12 1.51
C PRO A 130 16.61 0.18 2.35
N PHE A 131 16.23 0.12 3.63
CA PHE A 131 16.29 1.29 4.54
C PHE A 131 17.70 1.57 5.06
N GLU A 132 18.61 0.59 5.07
CA GLU A 132 19.92 0.69 5.75
C GLU A 132 20.77 1.88 5.29
N PRO A 133 20.89 2.21 3.98
CA PRO A 133 21.68 3.36 3.55
C PRO A 133 21.16 4.70 4.12
N PHE A 134 19.84 4.82 4.27
CA PHE A 134 19.19 6.03 4.77
C PHE A 134 19.25 6.13 6.29
N VAL A 135 19.25 4.98 6.97
CA VAL A 135 19.51 4.90 8.42
C VAL A 135 20.97 5.25 8.72
N ALA A 136 21.92 4.69 7.96
CA ALA A 136 23.35 4.94 8.16
C ALA A 136 23.73 6.41 7.95
N THR A 137 23.02 7.12 7.07
CA THR A 137 23.23 8.56 6.80
C THR A 137 22.43 9.48 7.73
N GLY A 138 21.57 8.93 8.59
CA GLY A 138 20.72 9.71 9.49
C GLY A 138 19.52 10.40 8.80
N GLN A 139 19.25 10.08 7.52
CA GLN A 139 18.07 10.57 6.81
C GLN A 139 16.78 9.92 7.30
N ILE A 140 16.88 8.73 7.90
CA ILE A 140 15.78 8.01 8.54
C ILE A 140 16.26 7.50 9.90
N LEU A 141 15.46 7.69 10.94
CA LEU A 141 15.69 7.14 12.27
C LEU A 141 15.07 5.75 12.36
N ARG A 142 15.72 4.81 13.05
CA ARG A 142 15.21 3.44 13.29
C ARG A 142 15.11 3.13 14.79
N ARG A 143 14.02 2.48 15.19
CA ARG A 143 13.86 1.84 16.50
C ARG A 143 13.47 0.38 16.30
N ILE A 144 14.19 -0.53 16.96
CA ILE A 144 13.89 -1.97 16.96
C ILE A 144 13.43 -2.34 18.37
N ILE A 145 12.36 -3.13 18.45
CA ILE A 145 11.81 -3.64 19.71
C ILE A 145 11.56 -5.13 19.55
N ASP A 146 12.34 -5.92 20.29
CA ASP A 146 12.17 -7.36 20.35
C ASP A 146 11.30 -7.71 21.56
N THR A 147 10.20 -8.41 21.31
CA THR A 147 9.29 -8.96 22.32
C THR A 147 9.48 -10.49 22.35
N PRO A 148 10.27 -11.02 23.29
CA PRO A 148 10.42 -12.46 23.43
C PRO A 148 9.10 -13.16 23.72
N MET A 149 8.85 -14.30 23.06
CA MET A 149 7.66 -15.11 23.29
C MET A 149 8.08 -16.56 23.51
N PRO A 150 8.44 -16.95 24.75
CA PRO A 150 8.92 -18.30 25.05
C PRO A 150 7.95 -19.41 24.65
N ASP A 151 6.65 -19.15 24.75
CA ASP A 151 5.60 -20.11 24.38
C ASP A 151 5.49 -20.30 22.86
N LEU A 152 5.93 -19.33 22.06
CA LEU A 152 5.95 -19.43 20.60
C LEU A 152 6.92 -20.52 20.14
N LYS A 153 8.04 -20.73 20.85
CA LYS A 153 9.03 -21.77 20.54
C LYS A 153 8.46 -23.18 20.51
N GLN A 154 7.35 -23.43 21.21
CA GLN A 154 6.70 -24.74 21.18
C GLN A 154 6.01 -25.02 19.84
N ARG A 155 5.60 -23.97 19.12
CA ARG A 155 4.87 -24.04 17.84
C ARG A 155 5.78 -23.73 16.65
N GLU A 156 6.63 -22.73 16.80
CA GLU A 156 7.59 -22.26 15.80
C GLU A 156 9.00 -22.26 16.42
N PRO A 157 9.70 -23.41 16.45
CA PRO A 157 10.97 -23.57 17.19
C PRO A 157 12.09 -22.64 16.75
N ASN A 158 11.98 -22.11 15.53
CA ASN A 158 12.97 -21.23 14.92
C ASN A 158 12.76 -19.75 15.27
N LEU A 159 11.67 -19.40 15.97
CA LEU A 159 11.37 -18.02 16.36
C LEU A 159 11.55 -17.82 17.87
N ASP A 160 12.25 -16.75 18.24
CA ASP A 160 12.45 -16.29 19.61
C ASP A 160 11.31 -15.36 20.10
N GLY A 161 10.61 -14.71 19.18
CA GLY A 161 9.47 -13.85 19.50
C GLY A 161 9.04 -12.99 18.33
N LEU A 162 8.50 -11.81 18.62
CA LEU A 162 8.12 -10.80 17.62
C LEU A 162 9.06 -9.60 17.67
N ARG A 163 9.43 -9.08 16.50
CA ARG A 163 10.23 -7.87 16.32
C ARG A 163 9.37 -6.81 15.68
N ASP A 164 9.26 -5.67 16.34
CA ASP A 164 8.74 -4.43 15.76
C ASP A 164 9.90 -3.57 15.28
N VAL A 165 9.85 -3.11 14.03
CA VAL A 165 10.80 -2.14 13.47
C VAL A 165 10.05 -0.88 13.05
N LEU A 166 10.39 0.23 13.68
CA LEU A 166 9.78 1.53 13.46
C LEU A 166 10.81 2.46 12.82
N PHE A 167 10.43 3.12 11.72
CA PHE A 167 11.22 4.15 11.08
C PHE A 167 10.50 5.48 11.15
N ALA A 168 11.24 6.56 11.42
CA ALA A 168 10.69 7.92 11.37
C ALA A 168 11.63 8.87 10.62
N LEU A 169 11.05 9.90 10.02
CA LEU A 169 11.83 11.01 9.52
C LEU A 169 12.46 11.81 10.67
N PRO A 170 13.59 12.50 10.44
CA PRO A 170 14.15 13.46 11.39
C PRO A 170 13.06 14.42 11.89
N GLU A 171 13.13 14.78 13.17
CA GLU A 171 12.14 15.63 13.86
C GLU A 171 10.74 15.01 14.04
N GLN A 172 10.45 13.86 13.41
CA GLN A 172 9.21 13.09 13.58
C GLN A 172 9.37 11.92 14.57
N GLU A 173 10.48 11.83 15.30
CA GLU A 173 10.76 10.74 16.27
C GLU A 173 9.66 10.60 17.32
N TRP A 174 9.01 11.70 17.71
CA TRP A 174 7.88 11.68 18.65
C TRP A 174 6.76 10.71 18.23
N ARG A 175 6.60 10.46 16.92
CA ARG A 175 5.61 9.50 16.39
C ARG A 175 5.94 8.07 16.80
N ILE A 176 7.22 7.70 16.87
CA ILE A 176 7.68 6.39 17.36
C ILE A 176 7.25 6.24 18.82
N ASP A 177 7.52 7.24 19.66
CA ASP A 177 7.20 7.18 21.09
C ASP A 177 5.67 7.04 21.32
N VAL A 178 4.87 7.79 20.56
CA VAL A 178 3.41 7.70 20.62
C VAL A 178 2.91 6.34 20.10
N TYR A 179 3.51 5.80 19.04
CA TYR A 179 3.17 4.49 18.50
C TYR A 179 3.46 3.37 19.51
N ILE A 180 4.64 3.38 20.12
CA ILE A 180 5.01 2.40 21.15
C ILE A 180 4.03 2.48 22.32
N LYS A 181 3.80 3.68 22.83
CA LYS A 181 2.95 3.90 24.01
C LYS A 181 1.50 3.46 23.79
N ASN A 182 0.91 3.82 22.65
CA ASN A 182 -0.54 3.72 22.47
C ASN A 182 -0.97 2.58 21.54
N ILE A 183 -0.09 2.11 20.64
CA ILE A 183 -0.40 1.04 19.67
C ILE A 183 0.21 -0.29 20.11
N LEU A 184 1.53 -0.31 20.36
CA LEU A 184 2.23 -1.53 20.77
C LEU A 184 1.85 -1.94 22.20
N ASN A 185 1.88 -0.99 23.14
CA ASN A 185 1.62 -1.22 24.55
C ASN A 185 0.15 -0.97 24.95
N ARG A 186 -0.78 -1.03 23.99
CA ARG A 186 -2.20 -0.82 24.27
C ARG A 186 -2.70 -1.82 25.31
N THR A 187 -3.51 -1.34 26.24
CA THR A 187 -4.15 -2.17 27.28
C THR A 187 -5.63 -2.41 27.02
N ARG A 188 -6.13 -1.96 25.87
CA ARG A 188 -7.53 -2.02 25.47
C ARG A 188 -7.67 -2.59 24.08
N ASP A 189 -8.87 -3.08 23.79
CA ASP A 189 -9.21 -3.59 22.47
C ASP A 189 -9.10 -2.51 21.39
N TRP A 190 -8.94 -2.99 20.16
CA TRP A 190 -8.81 -2.13 19.00
C TRP A 190 -10.15 -1.49 18.65
N ASP A 191 -10.19 -0.16 18.63
CA ASP A 191 -11.35 0.63 18.24
C ASP A 191 -11.00 1.65 17.15
N ASP A 192 -11.98 2.48 16.80
CA ASP A 192 -11.85 3.45 15.72
C ASP A 192 -10.93 4.63 16.12
N ASP A 193 -10.80 4.92 17.43
CA ASP A 193 -9.84 5.91 17.93
C ASP A 193 -8.39 5.43 17.76
N LEU A 194 -8.10 4.15 18.04
CA LEU A 194 -6.77 3.57 17.77
C LEU A 194 -6.48 3.46 16.29
N GLU A 195 -7.49 3.15 15.48
CA GLU A 195 -7.34 3.14 14.01
C GLU A 195 -6.94 4.52 13.50
N ARG A 196 -7.67 5.57 13.92
CA ARG A 196 -7.34 6.96 13.54
C ARG A 196 -5.96 7.37 14.04
N LEU A 197 -5.65 7.05 15.30
CA LEU A 197 -4.34 7.38 15.86
C LEU A 197 -3.22 6.72 15.06
N GLN A 198 -3.36 5.43 14.74
CA GLN A 198 -2.38 4.71 13.95
C GLN A 198 -2.23 5.35 12.56
N GLY A 199 -3.33 5.60 11.86
CA GLY A 199 -3.28 6.19 10.52
C GLY A 199 -2.67 7.59 10.52
N SER A 200 -3.05 8.43 11.49
CA SER A 200 -2.45 9.76 11.69
C SER A 200 -0.95 9.69 11.94
N LEU A 201 -0.49 8.74 12.77
CA LEU A 201 0.93 8.52 13.04
C LEU A 201 1.68 8.13 11.76
N LEU A 202 1.08 7.28 10.93
CA LEU A 202 1.63 6.80 9.65
C LEU A 202 1.57 7.84 8.51
N GLY A 203 0.94 8.99 8.73
CA GLY A 203 0.87 10.10 7.77
C GLY A 203 -0.38 10.12 6.89
N TYR A 204 -1.43 9.37 7.22
CA TYR A 204 -2.71 9.51 6.53
C TYR A 204 -3.45 10.77 6.97
N GLU A 205 -4.09 11.43 6.01
CA GLU A 205 -4.95 12.59 6.22
C GLU A 205 -6.25 12.19 6.93
N ASP A 206 -6.91 13.16 7.56
CA ASP A 206 -8.14 12.92 8.34
C ASP A 206 -9.24 12.23 7.53
N TRP A 207 -9.41 12.63 6.27
CA TRP A 207 -10.43 12.06 5.38
C TRP A 207 -10.10 10.63 4.93
N GLU A 208 -8.81 10.27 4.83
CA GLU A 208 -8.36 8.90 4.52
C GLU A 208 -8.65 7.97 5.69
N ASN A 209 -8.40 8.46 6.91
CA ASN A 209 -8.74 7.79 8.17
C ASN A 209 -10.25 7.62 8.33
N ASP A 210 -11.04 8.68 8.08
CA ASP A 210 -12.51 8.64 8.10
C ASP A 210 -13.06 7.55 7.18
N TRP A 211 -12.59 7.55 5.94
CA TRP A 211 -13.02 6.59 4.93
C TRP A 211 -12.70 5.16 5.37
N TRP A 212 -11.50 4.92 5.89
CA TRP A 212 -11.05 3.59 6.32
C TRP A 212 -11.89 3.04 7.48
N ILE A 213 -12.13 3.88 8.48
CA ILE A 213 -12.95 3.54 9.66
C ILE A 213 -14.39 3.20 9.22
N GLU A 214 -14.95 3.96 8.28
CA GLU A 214 -16.28 3.70 7.75
C GLU A 214 -16.35 2.32 7.07
N GLN A 215 -15.35 1.96 6.26
CA GLN A 215 -15.32 0.65 5.60
C GLN A 215 -15.15 -0.50 6.59
N ARG A 216 -14.30 -0.35 7.61
CA ARG A 216 -14.16 -1.37 8.67
C ARG A 216 -15.48 -1.63 9.37
N SER A 217 -16.26 -0.58 9.67
CA SER A 217 -17.58 -0.71 10.28
C SER A 217 -18.57 -1.46 9.38
N LYS A 218 -18.58 -1.18 8.08
CA LYS A 218 -19.40 -1.90 7.09
C LYS A 218 -19.02 -3.38 6.98
N GLY A 219 -17.72 -3.69 6.99
CA GLY A 219 -17.21 -5.07 6.98
C GLY A 219 -17.58 -5.86 8.24
N ARG A 220 -17.51 -5.23 9.43
CA ARG A 220 -17.95 -5.85 10.69
C ARG A 220 -19.46 -6.20 10.66
N LEU A 221 -20.29 -5.34 10.08
CA LEU A 221 -21.74 -5.55 9.96
C LEU A 221 -22.12 -6.63 8.93
N ALA A 222 -21.34 -6.80 7.87
CA ALA A 222 -21.56 -7.83 6.86
C ALA A 222 -21.26 -9.25 7.38
N ASN A 223 -20.28 -9.40 8.28
CA ASN A 223 -19.88 -10.67 8.87
C ASN A 223 -20.73 -11.13 10.07
N GLN A 224 -21.77 -10.36 10.43
CA GLN A 224 -22.72 -10.69 11.51
C GLN A 224 -24.10 -11.14 11.01
N LYS A 225 -24.27 -11.34 9.70
CA LYS A 225 -25.48 -11.89 9.06
C LYS A 225 -25.21 -13.28 8.51
#